data_AF-A0A7S3ULD1-F1
#
_entry.id   AF-A0A7S3ULD1-F1
#
_cell.length_a   1.000
_cell.length_b   1.000
_cell.length_c   1.000
_cell.angle_alpha   90.00
_cell.angle_beta   90.00
_cell.angle_gamma   90.00
#
_symmetry.space_group_name_H-M   'P 1'
#
loop_
_entity.id
_entity.type
_entity.pdbx_description
1 polymer ?
#
loop_
_entity_poly.entity_id
_entity_poly.type
_entity_poly.pdbx_seq_one_letter_code
_entity_poly.pdbx_strand_id
1 'polypeptide(L)'
;EAFGLPRPVCQPLDVGGFILNVDVGSPVNVDELRFNVHGSGTHAECMRHVLPRDSGKTIDQLNPQQSIVGATLMTVGLFRCQHQQQGLAEAVWSGTNPPYFTSDAASWIAALPGIRYWMCDLPSIDREDDGGHVGNHKTFFRLEEDVEAAPERFVIEMASIPQTDK
;
A
#
# COMPACT_ATOMS: atom_id res chain seq x y z
N GLU A 1 1.84 -2.63 12.20
CA GLU A 1 3.05 -3.34 11.72
C GLU A 1 2.62 -4.46 10.79
N ALA A 2 3.20 -4.53 9.59
CA ALA A 2 2.90 -5.56 8.58
C ALA A 2 4.19 -6.19 8.05
N PHE A 3 4.14 -7.46 7.65
CA PHE A 3 5.24 -8.20 7.03
C PHE A 3 6.55 -8.28 7.86
N GLY A 4 6.46 -8.13 9.19
CA GLY A 4 7.63 -8.07 10.08
C GLY A 4 8.55 -6.87 9.82
N LEU A 5 8.07 -5.86 9.11
CA LEU A 5 8.84 -4.66 8.77
C LEU A 5 8.95 -3.73 9.99
N PRO A 6 10.08 -3.02 10.15
CA PRO A 6 10.29 -2.13 11.28
C PRO A 6 9.24 -1.01 11.28
N ARG A 7 8.80 -0.63 12.49
CA ARG A 7 7.91 0.52 12.67
C ARG A 7 8.58 1.81 12.19
N PRO A 8 7.80 2.79 11.69
CA PRO A 8 8.33 4.09 11.34
C PRO A 8 8.96 4.76 12.57
N VAL A 9 10.07 5.45 12.35
CA VAL A 9 10.78 6.24 13.35
C VAL A 9 10.80 7.70 12.90
N CYS A 10 10.51 8.60 13.83
CA CYS A 10 10.67 10.04 13.69
C CYS A 10 11.47 10.51 14.91
N GLN A 11 12.61 11.15 14.67
CA GLN A 11 13.49 11.63 15.74
C GLN A 11 14.25 12.89 15.28
N PRO A 12 14.69 13.76 16.20
CA PRO A 12 15.53 14.89 15.83
C PRO A 12 16.78 14.44 15.08
N LEU A 13 17.09 15.13 13.99
CA LEU A 13 18.29 14.89 13.19
C LEU A 13 19.53 15.25 14.00
N ASP A 14 20.46 14.30 14.11
CA ASP A 14 21.78 14.50 14.69
C ASP A 14 22.81 14.71 13.59
N VAL A 15 23.40 15.91 13.55
CA VAL A 15 24.50 16.24 12.64
C VAL A 15 25.81 16.33 13.43
N GLY A 16 26.47 15.20 13.62
CA GLY A 16 27.79 15.15 14.25
C GLY A 16 27.81 15.60 15.72
N GLY A 17 26.75 15.29 16.46
CA GLY A 17 26.52 15.67 17.86
C GLY A 17 25.67 16.93 18.02
N PHE A 18 25.33 17.63 16.93
CA PHE A 18 24.41 18.76 16.97
C PHE A 18 22.98 18.27 16.72
N ILE A 19 22.19 18.18 17.81
CA ILE A 19 20.80 17.73 17.77
C ILE A 19 19.90 18.89 17.32
N LEU A 20 19.21 18.74 16.21
CA LEU A 20 18.30 19.75 15.67
C LEU A 20 16.92 19.70 16.34
N ASN A 21 16.89 20.06 17.62
CA ASN A 21 15.69 20.22 18.43
C ASN A 21 15.79 21.50 19.30
N VAL A 22 14.77 22.36 19.23
CA VAL A 22 14.73 23.63 19.97
C VAL A 22 14.78 23.48 21.48
N ASP A 23 14.29 22.36 22.00
CA ASP A 23 14.30 22.06 23.44
C ASP A 23 15.72 21.82 23.98
N VAL A 24 16.68 21.53 23.11
CA VAL A 24 18.09 21.30 23.46
C VAL A 24 19.02 22.37 22.88
N GLY A 25 18.47 23.51 22.46
CA GLY A 25 19.24 24.69 22.06
C GLY A 25 19.50 24.85 20.56
N SER A 26 18.93 24.00 19.70
CA SER A 26 18.90 24.27 18.26
C SER A 26 18.00 25.48 17.95
N PRO A 27 18.29 26.28 16.91
CA PRO A 27 17.38 27.34 16.48
C PRO A 27 16.13 26.81 15.74
N VAL A 28 16.13 25.54 15.32
CA VAL A 28 15.06 24.91 14.53
C VAL A 28 14.86 23.44 14.93
N ASN A 29 13.65 22.93 14.73
CA ASN A 29 13.36 21.50 14.76
C ASN A 29 13.56 20.92 13.37
N VAL A 30 14.38 19.88 13.27
CA VAL A 30 14.55 19.11 12.04
C VAL A 30 14.52 17.64 12.42
N ASP A 31 13.44 16.95 12.04
CA ASP A 31 13.31 15.52 12.28
C ASP A 31 13.79 14.71 11.08
N GLU A 32 14.43 13.58 11.35
CA GLU A 32 14.68 12.52 10.39
C GLU A 32 13.57 11.46 10.50
N LEU A 33 12.90 11.21 9.37
CA LEU A 33 11.89 10.18 9.25
C LEU A 33 12.47 8.97 8.51
N ARG A 34 12.37 7.80 9.13
CA ARG A 34 12.73 6.51 8.53
C ARG A 34 11.53 5.58 8.61
N PHE A 35 11.03 5.15 7.46
CA PHE A 35 9.88 4.25 7.38
C PHE A 35 9.96 3.37 6.14
N ASN A 36 9.25 2.24 6.18
CA ASN A 36 9.03 1.40 5.01
C ASN A 36 7.65 1.73 4.42
N VAL A 37 7.61 2.17 3.16
CA VAL A 37 6.37 2.61 2.50
C VAL A 37 5.28 1.53 2.46
N HIS A 38 5.66 0.26 2.40
CA HIS A 38 4.75 -0.91 2.34
C HIS A 38 4.37 -1.45 3.73
N GLY A 39 5.08 -1.03 4.79
CA GLY A 39 4.81 -1.43 6.17
C GLY A 39 4.22 -0.31 7.04
N SER A 40 4.09 0.90 6.49
CA SER A 40 3.83 2.13 7.25
C SER A 40 2.68 2.96 6.64
N GLY A 41 1.45 2.58 6.95
CA GLY A 41 0.25 3.37 6.64
C GLY A 41 -0.20 3.26 5.18
N THR A 42 -1.15 4.13 4.80
CA THR A 42 -1.72 4.15 3.45
C THR A 42 -0.66 4.48 2.41
N HIS A 43 -0.57 3.66 1.37
CA HIS A 43 0.36 3.86 0.28
C HIS A 43 -0.21 3.33 -1.03
N ALA A 44 0.45 3.68 -2.14
CA ALA A 44 0.10 3.21 -3.46
C ALA A 44 1.24 2.36 -4.03
N GLU A 45 0.88 1.34 -4.78
CA GLU A 45 1.78 0.47 -5.50
C GLU A 45 1.45 0.50 -6.99
N CYS A 46 2.46 0.25 -7.82
CA CYS A 46 2.31 0.03 -9.26
C CYS A 46 3.06 -1.24 -9.65
N MET A 47 2.96 -1.66 -10.92
CA MET A 47 3.60 -2.88 -11.42
C MET A 47 5.10 -3.00 -11.06
N ARG A 48 5.85 -1.88 -10.99
CA ARG A 48 7.28 -1.86 -10.61
C ARG A 48 7.52 -2.53 -9.25
N HIS A 49 6.54 -2.51 -8.34
CA HIS A 49 6.64 -3.12 -7.02
C HIS A 49 6.96 -4.63 -7.10
N VAL A 50 6.44 -5.32 -8.11
CA VAL A 50 6.57 -6.78 -8.29
C VAL A 50 7.38 -7.17 -9.53
N LEU A 51 8.07 -6.21 -10.14
CA LEU A 51 8.95 -6.41 -11.30
C LEU A 51 10.43 -6.25 -10.90
N PRO A 52 11.37 -6.75 -11.73
CA PRO A 52 12.78 -6.44 -11.58
C PRO A 52 13.04 -4.93 -11.48
N ARG A 53 14.06 -4.56 -10.70
CA ARG A 53 14.38 -3.16 -10.37
C ARG A 53 14.75 -2.26 -11.53
N ASP A 54 14.90 -2.78 -12.74
CA ASP A 54 15.16 -2.07 -13.98
C ASP A 54 13.96 -2.08 -14.96
N SER A 55 12.90 -2.86 -14.69
CA SER A 55 11.77 -3.12 -15.59
C SER A 55 10.45 -2.44 -15.17
N GLY A 56 9.65 -1.89 -16.09
CA GLY A 56 8.36 -1.22 -15.80
C GLY A 56 8.49 0.25 -15.37
N LYS A 57 7.39 1.02 -15.35
CA LYS A 57 7.41 2.44 -14.95
C LYS A 57 7.28 2.60 -13.43
N THR A 58 7.97 3.58 -12.86
CA THR A 58 7.82 4.00 -11.46
C THR A 58 6.54 4.81 -11.24
N ILE A 59 6.11 4.97 -9.98
CA ILE A 59 4.90 5.74 -9.65
C ILE A 59 4.97 7.18 -10.17
N ASP A 60 6.11 7.85 -10.09
CA ASP A 60 6.29 9.21 -10.61
C ASP A 60 6.24 9.29 -12.14
N GLN A 61 6.50 8.19 -12.84
CA GLN A 61 6.36 8.10 -14.29
C GLN A 61 4.93 7.75 -14.74
N LEU A 62 4.13 7.17 -13.84
CA LEU A 62 2.75 6.75 -14.09
C LEU A 62 1.77 7.88 -13.72
N ASN A 63 1.63 8.83 -14.66
CA ASN A 63 0.69 9.96 -14.63
C ASN A 63 0.44 10.64 -13.26
N PRO A 64 1.45 11.32 -12.68
CA PRO A 64 1.33 12.04 -11.40
C PRO A 64 0.58 13.38 -11.50
N GLN A 65 0.00 13.76 -12.66
CA GLN A 65 -0.54 15.11 -12.88
C GLN A 65 -1.98 15.32 -12.39
N GLN A 66 -2.65 14.28 -11.89
CA GLN A 66 -3.99 14.39 -11.31
C GLN A 66 -3.89 14.38 -9.79
N SER A 67 -3.83 15.56 -9.17
CA SER A 67 -3.92 15.70 -7.70
C SER A 67 -5.27 15.21 -7.14
N ILE A 68 -6.29 15.14 -8.00
CA ILE A 68 -7.62 14.62 -7.69
C ILE A 68 -8.04 13.70 -8.83
N VAL A 69 -8.35 12.45 -8.51
CA VAL A 69 -8.88 11.47 -9.46
C VAL A 69 -10.36 11.28 -9.17
N GLY A 70 -11.21 11.59 -10.15
CA GLY A 70 -12.62 11.21 -10.08
C GLY A 70 -12.73 9.69 -10.12
N ALA A 71 -13.25 9.08 -9.06
CA ALA A 71 -13.41 7.63 -8.96
C ALA A 71 -14.85 7.27 -8.59
N THR A 72 -15.31 6.13 -9.09
CA THR A 72 -16.54 5.50 -8.64
C THR A 72 -16.20 4.49 -7.55
N LEU A 73 -16.73 4.68 -6.35
CA LEU A 73 -16.57 3.72 -5.27
C LEU A 73 -17.42 2.49 -5.56
N MET A 74 -16.76 1.35 -5.78
CA MET A 74 -17.42 0.04 -5.80
C MET A 74 -17.22 -0.63 -4.44
N THR A 75 -18.29 -0.82 -3.69
CA THR A 75 -18.26 -1.55 -2.42
C THR A 75 -18.65 -3.00 -2.65
N VAL A 76 -17.79 -3.93 -2.26
CA VAL A 76 -18.09 -5.37 -2.26
C VAL A 76 -18.36 -5.79 -0.83
N GLY A 77 -19.56 -6.33 -0.56
CA GLY A 77 -19.88 -6.86 0.76
C GLY A 77 -19.05 -8.10 1.08
N LEU A 78 -18.33 -8.10 2.20
CA LEU A 78 -17.57 -9.25 2.66
C LEU A 78 -18.53 -10.29 3.26
N PHE A 79 -18.54 -11.51 2.72
CA PHE A 79 -19.40 -12.58 3.24
C PHE A 79 -18.83 -13.32 4.44
N ARG A 80 -17.52 -13.19 4.75
CA ARG A 80 -16.88 -13.68 5.98
C ARG A 80 -15.56 -12.94 6.23
N CYS A 81 -15.55 -11.96 7.13
CA CYS A 81 -14.34 -11.52 7.81
C CYS A 81 -14.64 -11.48 9.32
N GLN A 82 -13.81 -12.13 10.14
CA GLN A 82 -13.82 -11.84 11.57
C GLN A 82 -13.40 -10.39 11.72
N HIS A 83 -14.19 -9.62 12.48
CA HIS A 83 -14.07 -8.18 12.58
C HIS A 83 -12.67 -7.80 13.10
N GLN A 84 -11.85 -7.16 12.27
CA GLN A 84 -10.64 -6.48 12.69
C GLN A 84 -11.09 -5.16 13.34
N GLN A 85 -11.24 -5.15 14.66
CA GLN A 85 -11.76 -4.01 15.45
C GLN A 85 -10.70 -2.93 15.74
N GLN A 86 -9.46 -3.06 15.26
CA GLN A 86 -8.39 -2.13 15.60
C GLN A 86 -8.21 -1.08 14.51
N GLY A 87 -8.08 0.19 14.90
CA GLY A 87 -7.72 1.26 13.98
C GLY A 87 -6.32 1.04 13.39
N LEU A 88 -6.11 1.52 12.16
CA LEU A 88 -4.87 1.31 11.39
C LEU A 88 -3.58 1.70 12.14
N ALA A 89 -3.66 2.68 13.06
CA ALA A 89 -2.52 3.18 13.83
C ALA A 89 -1.95 2.17 14.84
N GLU A 90 -2.77 1.25 15.35
CA GLU A 90 -2.38 0.28 16.38
C GLU A 90 -2.36 -1.17 15.88
N ALA A 91 -2.81 -1.40 14.64
CA ALA A 91 -2.93 -2.74 14.08
C ALA A 91 -1.58 -3.47 13.98
N VAL A 92 -1.55 -4.71 14.49
CA VAL A 92 -0.44 -5.65 14.32
C VAL A 92 -0.92 -6.76 13.39
N TRP A 93 -0.40 -6.75 12.16
CA TRP A 93 -0.75 -7.67 11.09
C TRP A 93 0.26 -8.81 10.97
N SER A 94 1.54 -8.53 11.23
CA SER A 94 2.65 -9.47 11.07
C SER A 94 2.36 -10.82 11.75
N GLY A 95 2.36 -11.91 10.98
CA GLY A 95 2.17 -13.28 11.46
C GLY A 95 0.75 -13.60 11.94
N THR A 96 -0.22 -12.71 11.70
CA THR A 96 -1.62 -12.93 12.12
C THR A 96 -2.47 -13.56 11.02
N ASN A 97 -1.92 -13.70 9.80
CA ASN A 97 -2.65 -14.12 8.61
C ASN A 97 -3.93 -13.28 8.41
N PRO A 98 -3.76 -11.96 8.09
CA PRO A 98 -4.89 -11.08 7.83
C PRO A 98 -5.81 -11.63 6.73
N PRO A 99 -7.08 -11.20 6.69
CA PRO A 99 -7.91 -11.42 5.51
C PRO A 99 -7.20 -10.97 4.23
N TYR A 100 -7.42 -11.71 3.15
CA TYR A 100 -6.85 -11.44 1.82
C TYR A 100 -7.88 -11.81 0.76
N PHE A 101 -7.65 -11.42 -0.50
CA PHE A 101 -8.57 -11.70 -1.59
C PHE A 101 -8.26 -13.05 -2.25
N THR A 102 -9.31 -13.76 -2.68
CA THR A 102 -9.14 -14.98 -3.49
C THR A 102 -8.69 -14.61 -4.90
N SER A 103 -7.92 -15.49 -5.56
CA SER A 103 -7.51 -15.29 -6.96
C SER A 103 -8.69 -15.07 -7.92
N ASP A 104 -9.83 -15.76 -7.71
CA ASP A 104 -11.06 -15.54 -8.49
C ASP A 104 -11.56 -14.08 -8.40
N ALA A 105 -11.44 -13.46 -7.23
CA ALA A 105 -11.82 -12.07 -7.04
C ALA A 105 -10.84 -11.13 -7.75
N ALA A 106 -9.53 -11.41 -7.68
CA ALA A 106 -8.52 -10.65 -8.40
C ALA A 106 -8.73 -10.73 -9.92
N SER A 107 -8.99 -11.93 -10.47
CA SER A 107 -9.29 -12.11 -11.89
C SER A 107 -10.56 -11.38 -12.30
N TRP A 108 -11.63 -11.46 -11.49
CA TRP A 108 -12.87 -10.74 -11.76
C TRP A 108 -12.67 -9.22 -11.77
N ILE A 109 -11.99 -8.66 -10.76
CA ILE A 109 -11.66 -7.22 -10.69
C ILE A 109 -10.79 -6.79 -11.87
N ALA A 110 -9.77 -7.59 -12.22
CA ALA A 110 -8.85 -7.29 -13.33
C ALA A 110 -9.53 -7.33 -14.71
N ALA A 111 -10.64 -8.07 -14.84
CA ALA A 111 -11.45 -8.17 -16.05
C ALA A 111 -12.46 -7.01 -16.20
N LEU A 112 -12.77 -6.27 -15.13
CA LEU A 112 -13.68 -5.13 -15.21
C LEU A 112 -13.07 -4.00 -16.07
N PRO A 113 -13.82 -3.45 -17.03
CA PRO A 113 -13.32 -2.38 -17.89
C PRO A 113 -13.16 -1.08 -17.10
N GLY A 114 -12.07 -0.35 -17.37
CA GLY A 114 -11.83 0.97 -16.79
C GLY A 114 -11.36 1.00 -15.34
N ILE A 115 -11.16 -0.15 -14.68
CA ILE A 115 -10.61 -0.19 -13.33
C ILE A 115 -9.11 0.08 -13.37
N ARG A 116 -8.75 1.21 -12.74
CA ARG A 116 -7.36 1.67 -12.58
C ARG A 116 -6.86 1.56 -11.14
N TYR A 117 -7.73 1.67 -10.16
CA TYR A 117 -7.36 1.68 -8.74
C TYR A 117 -8.10 0.57 -8.00
N TRP A 118 -7.36 -0.26 -7.27
CA TRP A 118 -7.91 -1.19 -6.29
C TRP A 118 -7.47 -0.72 -4.90
N MET A 119 -8.43 -0.33 -4.06
CA MET A 119 -8.16 0.14 -2.71
C MET A 119 -8.68 -0.85 -1.65
N CYS A 120 -7.89 -1.12 -0.62
CA CYS A 120 -8.28 -1.89 0.56
C CYS A 120 -7.70 -1.29 1.85
N ASP A 121 -8.35 -1.55 2.97
CA ASP A 121 -7.90 -1.20 4.33
C ASP A 121 -7.01 -2.29 4.95
N LEU A 122 -6.66 -3.31 4.17
CA LEU A 122 -5.80 -4.44 4.54
C LEU A 122 -4.33 -4.12 4.23
N PRO A 123 -3.38 -4.81 4.89
CA PRO A 123 -1.96 -4.64 4.62
C PRO A 123 -1.53 -5.20 3.26
N SER A 124 -2.34 -6.08 2.65
CA SER A 124 -2.18 -6.41 1.24
C SER A 124 -3.46 -6.96 0.58
N ILE A 125 -3.53 -6.89 -0.76
CA ILE A 125 -4.48 -7.67 -1.55
C ILE A 125 -4.12 -9.16 -1.64
N ASP A 126 -2.86 -9.52 -1.40
CA ASP A 126 -2.37 -10.90 -1.34
C ASP A 126 -2.36 -11.46 0.09
N ARG A 127 -2.20 -12.79 0.20
CA ARG A 127 -1.97 -13.43 1.50
C ARG A 127 -0.56 -13.05 1.99
N GLU A 128 -0.43 -12.78 3.29
CA GLU A 128 0.84 -12.38 3.92
C GLU A 128 2.00 -13.33 3.60
N ASP A 129 1.79 -14.62 3.85
CA ASP A 129 2.71 -15.69 3.44
C ASP A 129 2.03 -16.55 2.38
N ASP A 130 2.27 -16.21 1.12
CA ASP A 130 1.84 -17.00 -0.02
C ASP A 130 2.99 -17.79 -0.66
N GLY A 131 4.18 -17.84 -0.05
CA GLY A 131 5.38 -18.43 -0.65
C GLY A 131 6.07 -17.57 -1.72
N GLY A 132 5.78 -16.26 -1.77
CA GLY A 132 6.39 -15.31 -2.71
C GLY A 132 5.71 -15.25 -4.07
N HIS A 133 4.45 -15.69 -4.17
CA HIS A 133 3.74 -15.74 -5.45
C HIS A 133 3.23 -14.37 -5.88
N VAL A 134 2.75 -13.55 -4.95
CA VAL A 134 2.10 -12.23 -5.17
C VAL A 134 1.08 -12.29 -6.32
N GLY A 135 0.24 -13.31 -6.28
CA GLY A 135 -0.61 -13.72 -7.40
C GLY A 135 -1.69 -12.70 -7.75
N ASN A 136 -2.28 -12.04 -6.75
CA ASN A 136 -3.31 -11.03 -6.96
C ASN A 136 -2.72 -9.76 -7.56
N HIS A 137 -1.53 -9.33 -7.11
CA HIS A 137 -0.79 -8.24 -7.75
C HIS A 137 -0.48 -8.53 -9.21
N LYS A 138 0.11 -9.69 -9.51
CA LYS A 138 0.45 -10.09 -10.89
C LYS A 138 -0.77 -10.15 -11.79
N THR A 139 -1.89 -10.68 -11.28
CA THR A 139 -3.17 -10.74 -12.01
C THR A 139 -3.71 -9.33 -12.27
N PHE A 140 -3.77 -8.47 -11.24
CA PHE A 140 -4.32 -7.14 -11.38
C PHE A 140 -3.47 -6.25 -12.31
N PHE A 141 -2.14 -6.34 -12.22
CA PHE A 141 -1.22 -5.60 -13.09
C PHE A 141 -1.02 -6.24 -14.48
N ARG A 142 -1.64 -7.41 -14.75
CA ARG A 142 -1.53 -8.15 -16.02
C ARG A 142 -0.09 -8.52 -16.41
N LEU A 143 0.68 -9.01 -15.44
CA LEU A 143 2.10 -9.30 -15.63
C LEU A 143 2.39 -10.64 -16.31
N GLU A 144 1.38 -11.49 -16.49
CA GLU A 144 1.48 -12.71 -17.29
C GLU A 144 1.22 -12.44 -18.79
N GLU A 145 0.80 -11.22 -19.13
CA GLU A 145 0.59 -10.75 -20.50
C GLU A 145 1.82 -9.95 -20.99
N ASP A 146 1.65 -9.14 -22.04
CA ASP A 146 2.66 -8.18 -22.48
C ASP A 146 2.77 -7.03 -21.46
N VAL A 147 3.84 -7.08 -20.64
CA VAL A 147 4.14 -6.09 -19.60
C VAL A 147 4.24 -4.66 -20.16
N GLU A 148 4.73 -4.49 -21.39
CA GLU A 148 4.87 -3.17 -22.00
C GLU A 148 3.51 -2.61 -22.47
N ALA A 149 2.57 -3.51 -22.81
CA ALA A 149 1.19 -3.16 -23.15
C ALA A 149 0.24 -3.14 -21.94
N ALA A 150 0.73 -3.51 -20.74
CA ALA A 150 -0.08 -3.60 -19.54
C ALA A 150 -0.68 -2.24 -19.15
N PRO A 151 -1.95 -2.19 -18.71
CA PRO A 151 -2.60 -0.94 -18.34
C PRO A 151 -1.98 -0.34 -17.07
N GLU A 152 -1.96 1.00 -17.00
CA GLU A 152 -1.55 1.71 -15.80
C GLU A 152 -2.58 1.51 -14.68
N ARG A 153 -2.22 0.67 -13.71
CA ARG A 153 -3.04 0.27 -12.56
C ARG A 153 -2.28 0.46 -11.26
N PHE A 154 -3.04 0.69 -10.19
CA PHE A 154 -2.53 0.97 -8.86
C PHE A 154 -3.29 0.17 -7.80
N VAL A 155 -2.56 -0.37 -6.85
CA VAL A 155 -3.12 -0.95 -5.62
C VAL A 155 -2.88 0.06 -4.50
N ILE A 156 -3.89 0.33 -3.68
CA ILE A 156 -3.82 1.24 -2.53
C ILE A 156 -4.14 0.40 -1.30
N GLU A 157 -3.14 0.23 -0.45
CA GLU A 157 -3.24 -0.66 0.71
C GLU A 157 -3.22 0.15 2.01
N MET A 158 -3.70 -0.46 3.08
CA MET A 158 -3.88 0.19 4.39
C MET A 158 -4.64 1.52 4.30
N ALA A 159 -5.60 1.61 3.37
CA ALA A 159 -6.38 2.82 3.16
C ALA A 159 -7.24 3.14 4.38
N SER A 160 -7.17 4.39 4.83
CA SER A 160 -8.14 4.91 5.81
C SER A 160 -9.48 5.16 5.12
N ILE A 161 -10.37 4.17 5.16
CA ILE A 161 -11.71 4.27 4.59
C ILE A 161 -12.65 4.80 5.68
N PRO A 162 -13.19 6.02 5.55
CA PRO A 162 -14.15 6.54 6.52
C PRO A 162 -15.38 5.64 6.54
N GLN A 163 -15.88 5.33 7.74
CA GLN A 163 -17.20 4.70 7.83
C GLN A 163 -18.22 5.69 7.29
N THR A 164 -18.82 5.34 6.15
CA THR A 164 -20.02 6.03 5.72
C THR A 164 -21.14 5.42 6.54
N ASP A 165 -21.64 6.14 7.53
CA ASP A 165 -22.90 5.80 8.18
C ASP A 165 -23.92 5.50 7.07
N LYS A 166 -24.42 4.26 7.07
CA LYS A 166 -25.63 3.92 6.33
C LYS A 166 -26.83 4.26 7.19
#